data_AF-A0A379TZN0-F1
#
_entry.id   AF-A0A379TZN0-F1
#
_cell.length_a   1.000
_cell.length_b   1.000
_cell.length_c   1.000
_cell.angle_alpha   90.00
_cell.angle_beta   90.00
_cell.angle_gamma   90.00
#
_symmetry.space_group_name_H-M   'P 1'
#
loop_
_entity.id
_entity.type
_entity.pdbx_description
1 polymer ?
#
loop_
_entity_poly.entity_id
_entity_poly.type
_entity_poly.pdbx_seq_one_letter_code
_entity_poly.pdbx_strand_id
1 'polypeptide(L)'
;MIVVIDNFMTSSAKYADILLPDLMTVEQEDIIPNDYAGNMGYLIFIQPATTPKFERKPIYWVLSEIARRLGDDVYQRFTEDRTQAQWLQYLYAKMQARDPALPAYDELKKMGIYKRKDPNGHFVAYKKFREDPQANPLKTPSGKIEIYSSKLAHIASTWELAEGDVISPLADLYPHL
;
A
#
# COMPACT_ATOMS: atom_id res chain seq x y z
N MET A 1 -5.51 8.09 -26.48
CA MET A 1 -6.48 8.39 -25.42
C MET A 1 -5.85 8.07 -24.07
N ILE A 2 -5.68 9.08 -23.22
CA ILE A 2 -5.10 9.03 -21.88
C ILE A 2 -6.18 9.50 -20.89
N VAL A 3 -6.46 8.66 -19.89
CA VAL A 3 -7.42 8.99 -18.83
C VAL A 3 -6.66 9.14 -17.52
N VAL A 4 -6.93 10.22 -16.79
CA VAL A 4 -6.36 10.48 -15.46
C VAL A 4 -7.47 10.64 -14.44
N ILE A 5 -7.34 9.97 -13.30
CA ILE A 5 -8.16 10.16 -12.10
C ILE A 5 -7.24 10.78 -11.05
N ASP A 6 -7.54 11.99 -10.60
CA ASP A 6 -6.66 12.74 -9.69
C ASP A 6 -7.48 13.70 -8.83
N ASN A 7 -6.96 14.04 -7.67
CA ASN A 7 -7.53 15.05 -6.79
C ASN A 7 -7.05 16.47 -7.18
N PHE A 8 -5.93 16.56 -7.91
CA PHE A 8 -5.27 17.80 -8.30
C PHE A 8 -4.91 17.81 -9.79
N MET A 9 -4.70 19.02 -10.33
CA MET A 9 -4.15 19.19 -11.68
C MET A 9 -2.62 18.99 -11.67
N THR A 10 -2.18 17.74 -11.48
CA THR A 10 -0.77 17.34 -11.50
C THR A 10 -0.15 17.51 -12.90
N SER A 11 1.18 17.44 -13.01
CA SER A 11 1.85 17.50 -14.32
C SER A 11 1.33 16.42 -15.26
N SER A 12 1.08 15.20 -14.76
CA SER A 12 0.47 14.12 -15.55
C SER A 12 -0.97 14.42 -15.95
N ALA A 13 -1.79 14.98 -15.05
CA ALA A 13 -3.18 15.35 -15.34
C ALA A 13 -3.30 16.37 -16.48
N LYS A 14 -2.31 17.26 -16.65
CA LYS A 14 -2.27 18.24 -17.76
C LYS A 14 -2.14 17.61 -19.15
N TYR A 15 -1.67 16.37 -19.25
CA TYR A 15 -1.55 15.64 -20.51
C TYR A 15 -2.72 14.67 -20.75
N ALA A 16 -3.77 14.70 -19.92
CA ALA A 16 -4.91 13.80 -20.04
C ALA A 16 -5.87 14.26 -21.16
N ASP A 17 -6.39 13.30 -21.94
CA ASP A 17 -7.53 13.54 -22.83
C ASP A 17 -8.83 13.60 -22.03
N ILE A 18 -8.93 12.83 -20.93
CA ILE A 18 -10.06 12.82 -20.00
C ILE A 18 -9.52 12.91 -18.57
N LEU A 19 -10.01 13.88 -17.80
CA LEU A 19 -9.70 14.06 -16.39
C LEU A 19 -10.96 13.86 -15.53
N LEU A 20 -10.90 12.93 -14.57
CA LEU A 20 -11.99 12.62 -13.64
C LEU A 20 -11.56 13.01 -12.22
N PRO A 21 -12.20 14.01 -11.59
CA PRO A 21 -11.69 14.55 -10.33
C PRO A 21 -12.22 13.78 -9.10
N ASP A 22 -11.30 13.27 -8.28
CA ASP A 22 -11.61 12.42 -7.12
C ASP A 22 -11.67 13.22 -5.80
N LEU A 23 -12.27 12.61 -4.77
CA LEU A 23 -12.28 13.10 -3.40
C LEU A 23 -10.99 12.77 -2.67
N MET A 24 -10.48 13.73 -1.90
CA MET A 24 -9.37 13.46 -0.99
C MET A 24 -9.85 12.59 0.17
N THR A 25 -8.91 11.93 0.84
CA THR A 25 -9.19 11.14 2.05
C THR A 25 -9.93 11.94 3.12
N VAL A 26 -9.65 13.24 3.25
CA VAL A 26 -10.32 14.15 4.21
C VAL A 26 -11.76 14.53 3.86
N GLU A 27 -12.30 14.03 2.75
CA GLU A 27 -13.63 14.36 2.21
C GLU A 27 -14.57 13.16 2.19
N GLN A 28 -14.10 12.00 2.65
CA GLN A 28 -14.83 10.73 2.62
C GLN A 28 -14.51 9.88 3.86
N GLU A 29 -15.36 8.88 4.12
CA GLU A 29 -15.11 7.88 5.15
C GLU A 29 -14.19 6.79 4.60
N ASP A 30 -13.26 6.33 5.43
CA ASP A 30 -12.41 5.18 5.14
C ASP A 30 -11.83 4.57 6.44
N ILE A 31 -11.29 3.37 6.34
CA ILE A 31 -10.60 2.69 7.45
C ILE A 31 -9.15 2.44 7.02
N ILE A 32 -8.23 3.13 7.67
CA ILE A 32 -6.81 3.10 7.36
C ILE A 32 -6.10 2.25 8.42
N PRO A 33 -5.71 1.00 8.08
CA PRO A 33 -4.88 0.20 8.96
C PRO A 33 -3.48 0.81 9.06
N ASN A 34 -2.82 0.53 10.18
CA ASN A 34 -1.47 0.99 10.50
C ASN A 34 -0.52 1.07 9.29
N ASP A 35 0.21 2.18 9.17
CA ASP A 35 1.35 2.33 8.25
C ASP A 35 2.64 2.63 9.02
N TYR A 36 3.75 1.98 8.63
CA TYR A 36 5.12 2.00 9.18
C TYR A 36 5.31 2.50 10.64
N ALA A 37 4.43 2.15 11.57
CA ALA A 37 4.51 2.64 12.93
C ALA A 37 5.26 1.66 13.82
N GLY A 38 6.38 2.13 14.39
CA GLY A 38 7.36 1.35 15.16
C GLY A 38 6.78 0.30 16.11
N ASN A 39 6.68 0.60 17.41
CA ASN A 39 6.17 -0.35 18.41
C ASN A 39 4.69 -0.09 18.78
N MET A 40 3.96 0.64 17.94
CA MET A 40 2.57 1.03 18.16
C MET A 40 1.75 0.76 16.90
N GLY A 41 0.86 -0.23 16.96
CA GLY A 41 -0.18 -0.40 15.97
C GLY A 41 -1.30 0.62 16.17
N TYR A 42 -1.88 1.11 15.08
CA TYR A 42 -3.11 1.88 15.12
C TYR A 42 -4.05 1.52 13.98
N LEU A 43 -5.31 1.89 14.14
CA LEU A 43 -6.35 1.81 13.13
C LEU A 43 -7.12 3.13 13.17
N ILE A 44 -7.18 3.82 12.03
CA ILE A 44 -7.86 5.11 11.93
C ILE A 44 -9.16 4.90 11.17
N PHE A 45 -10.25 5.39 11.74
CA PHE A 45 -11.50 5.60 11.02
C PHE A 45 -11.56 7.07 10.62
N ILE A 46 -11.24 7.36 9.37
CA ILE A 46 -11.31 8.73 8.86
C ILE A 46 -12.78 9.07 8.57
N GLN A 47 -13.16 10.27 8.97
CA GLN A 47 -14.47 10.86 8.66
C GLN A 47 -14.23 12.17 7.92
N PRO A 48 -15.16 12.57 7.02
CA PRO A 48 -15.02 13.82 6.27
C PRO A 48 -14.83 15.02 7.20
N ALA A 49 -13.68 15.68 7.10
CA ALA A 49 -13.42 16.96 7.76
C ALA A 49 -14.02 18.13 6.96
N THR A 50 -14.34 17.91 5.69
CA THR A 50 -15.00 18.86 4.81
C THR A 50 -15.88 18.12 3.81
N THR A 51 -16.79 18.84 3.15
CA THR A 51 -17.68 18.26 2.15
C THR A 51 -16.98 18.17 0.78
N PRO A 52 -17.39 17.23 -0.08
CA PRO A 52 -17.05 17.27 -1.50
C PRO A 52 -17.30 18.67 -2.10
N LYS A 53 -16.29 19.25 -2.75
CA LYS A 53 -16.42 20.55 -3.43
C LYS A 53 -16.54 20.33 -4.93
N PHE A 54 -17.31 21.20 -5.58
CA PHE A 54 -17.53 21.19 -7.03
C PHE A 54 -18.14 19.85 -7.48
N GLU A 55 -17.74 19.35 -8.65
CA GLU A 55 -18.31 18.16 -9.29
C GLU A 55 -17.59 16.86 -8.91
N ARG A 56 -16.69 16.91 -7.93
CA ARG A 56 -15.86 15.77 -7.53
C ARG A 56 -16.71 14.63 -6.97
N LYS A 57 -16.34 13.41 -7.32
CA LYS A 57 -17.02 12.18 -6.88
C LYS A 57 -15.98 11.19 -6.38
N PRO A 58 -16.30 10.37 -5.35
CA PRO A 58 -15.37 9.37 -4.87
C PRO A 58 -15.10 8.35 -5.98
N ILE A 59 -13.87 7.86 -6.06
CA ILE A 59 -13.45 6.90 -7.08
C ILE A 59 -14.34 5.66 -7.13
N TYR A 60 -14.86 5.18 -5.99
CA TYR A 60 -15.81 4.07 -5.97
C TYR A 60 -17.07 4.37 -6.80
N TRP A 61 -17.62 5.58 -6.68
CA TRP A 61 -18.77 6.02 -7.46
C TRP A 61 -18.43 6.11 -8.95
N VAL A 62 -17.28 6.71 -9.29
CA VAL A 62 -16.83 6.86 -10.68
C VAL A 62 -16.68 5.49 -11.35
N LEU A 63 -16.01 4.55 -10.69
CA LEU A 63 -15.80 3.20 -11.20
C LEU A 63 -17.11 2.40 -11.25
N SER A 64 -18.03 2.59 -10.29
CA SER A 64 -19.37 2.00 -10.34
C SER A 64 -20.15 2.49 -11.57
N GLU A 65 -20.07 3.78 -11.88
CA GLU A 65 -20.74 4.37 -13.05
C GLU A 65 -20.13 3.94 -14.38
N ILE A 66 -18.80 3.72 -14.42
CA ILE A 66 -18.12 3.11 -15.56
C ILE A 66 -18.58 1.66 -15.72
N ALA A 67 -18.59 0.87 -14.63
CA ALA A 67 -19.05 -0.52 -14.65
C ALA A 67 -20.50 -0.62 -15.15
N ARG A 68 -21.39 0.29 -14.72
CA ARG A 68 -22.78 0.38 -15.21
C ARG A 68 -22.88 0.62 -16.71
N ARG A 69 -21.98 1.42 -17.29
CA ARG A 69 -21.94 1.66 -18.74
C ARG A 69 -21.36 0.49 -19.54
N LEU A 70 -20.55 -0.36 -18.89
CA LEU A 70 -20.02 -1.59 -19.50
C LEU A 70 -21.05 -2.74 -19.48
N GLY A 71 -22.08 -2.65 -18.64
CA GLY A 71 -23.22 -3.57 -18.61
C GLY A 71 -23.60 -4.01 -17.19
N ASP A 72 -24.84 -4.48 -17.02
CA ASP A 72 -25.40 -4.85 -15.72
C ASP A 72 -24.59 -5.97 -15.03
N ASP A 73 -24.11 -6.95 -15.79
CA ASP A 73 -23.25 -8.03 -15.28
C ASP A 73 -21.93 -7.49 -14.70
N VAL A 74 -21.34 -6.46 -15.34
CA VAL A 74 -20.08 -5.86 -14.89
C VAL A 74 -20.34 -5.01 -13.64
N TYR A 75 -21.42 -4.25 -13.64
CA TYR A 75 -21.85 -3.47 -12.48
C TYR A 75 -22.09 -4.33 -11.25
N GLN A 76 -22.82 -5.44 -11.41
CA GLN A 76 -23.13 -6.36 -10.33
C GLN A 76 -21.85 -6.98 -9.78
N ARG A 77 -20.95 -7.46 -10.65
CA ARG A 77 -19.66 -8.05 -10.23
C ARG A 77 -18.73 -7.05 -9.57
N PHE A 78 -18.76 -5.79 -9.99
CA PHE A 78 -17.92 -4.74 -9.42
C PHE A 78 -18.43 -4.28 -8.04
N THR A 79 -19.73 -4.00 -7.94
CA THR A 79 -20.31 -3.44 -6.71
C THR A 79 -20.66 -4.51 -5.68
N GLU A 80 -20.91 -5.75 -6.11
CA GLU A 80 -21.52 -6.82 -5.32
C GLU A 80 -22.75 -6.34 -4.52
N ASP A 81 -23.55 -5.47 -5.13
CA ASP A 81 -24.73 -4.84 -4.52
C ASP A 81 -24.43 -4.05 -3.24
N ARG A 82 -23.17 -3.60 -3.06
CA ARG A 82 -22.72 -2.78 -1.93
C ARG A 82 -22.42 -1.35 -2.37
N THR A 83 -22.76 -0.40 -1.52
CA THR A 83 -22.26 0.96 -1.54
C THR A 83 -20.87 1.02 -0.90
N GLN A 84 -20.13 2.12 -1.09
CA GLN A 84 -18.83 2.32 -0.42
C GLN A 84 -18.92 2.17 1.11
N ALA A 85 -19.97 2.71 1.74
CA ALA A 85 -20.18 2.58 3.18
C ALA A 85 -20.43 1.11 3.61
N GLN A 86 -21.18 0.34 2.81
CA GLN A 86 -21.39 -1.09 3.06
C GLN A 86 -20.10 -1.90 2.85
N TRP A 87 -19.25 -1.50 1.91
CA TRP A 87 -17.92 -2.09 1.77
C TRP A 87 -17.06 -1.87 3.02
N LEU A 88 -17.05 -0.66 3.59
CA LEU A 88 -16.32 -0.39 4.84
C LEU A 88 -16.81 -1.28 5.98
N GLN A 89 -18.13 -1.41 6.17
CA GLN A 89 -18.70 -2.29 7.20
C GLN A 89 -18.33 -3.76 6.97
N TYR A 90 -18.43 -4.23 5.73
CA TYR A 90 -18.10 -5.62 5.36
C TYR A 90 -16.62 -5.94 5.61
N LEU A 91 -15.72 -5.06 5.16
CA LEU A 91 -14.27 -5.24 5.34
C LEU A 91 -13.89 -5.13 6.81
N TYR A 92 -14.53 -4.24 7.56
CA TYR A 92 -14.33 -4.14 9.00
C TYR A 92 -14.76 -5.41 9.75
N ALA A 93 -15.92 -5.96 9.40
CA ALA A 93 -16.39 -7.22 9.99
C ALA A 93 -15.40 -8.37 9.72
N LYS A 94 -14.81 -8.44 8.53
CA LYS A 94 -13.73 -9.40 8.23
C LYS A 94 -12.48 -9.19 9.08
N MET A 95 -12.14 -7.93 9.35
CA MET A 95 -11.01 -7.58 10.22
C MET A 95 -11.29 -8.01 11.66
N GLN A 96 -12.48 -7.70 12.19
CA GLN A 96 -12.90 -8.07 13.54
C GLN A 96 -13.00 -9.60 13.73
N ALA A 97 -13.40 -10.34 12.69
CA ALA A 97 -13.39 -11.80 12.74
C ALA A 97 -11.97 -12.39 12.89
N ARG A 98 -10.93 -11.69 12.40
CA ARG A 98 -9.52 -12.08 12.57
C ARG A 98 -8.91 -11.57 13.88
N ASP A 99 -9.43 -10.46 14.40
CA ASP A 99 -9.00 -9.83 15.63
C ASP A 99 -10.21 -9.40 16.48
N PRO A 100 -10.73 -10.31 17.33
CA PRO A 100 -11.92 -10.05 18.15
C PRO A 100 -11.74 -8.94 19.19
N ALA A 101 -10.51 -8.49 19.45
CA ALA A 101 -10.24 -7.40 20.38
C ALA A 101 -10.44 -6.02 19.73
N LEU A 102 -10.73 -5.94 18.43
CA LEU A 102 -11.11 -4.70 17.78
C LEU A 102 -12.48 -4.22 18.32
N PRO A 103 -12.67 -2.90 18.51
CA PRO A 103 -13.94 -2.35 18.93
C PRO A 103 -15.08 -2.67 17.94
N ALA A 104 -16.33 -2.39 18.32
CA ALA A 104 -17.42 -2.42 17.35
C ALA A 104 -17.25 -1.29 16.31
N TYR A 105 -17.85 -1.45 15.12
CA TYR A 105 -17.71 -0.47 14.03
C TYR A 105 -18.08 0.96 14.44
N ASP A 106 -19.24 1.12 15.08
CA ASP A 106 -19.73 2.44 15.52
C ASP A 106 -18.87 3.02 16.65
N GLU A 107 -18.32 2.17 17.52
CA GLU A 107 -17.38 2.60 18.55
C GLU A 107 -16.06 3.05 17.95
N LEU A 108 -15.52 2.31 16.97
CA LEU A 108 -14.32 2.75 16.24
C LEU A 108 -14.56 4.09 15.54
N LYS A 109 -15.69 4.23 14.86
CA LYS A 109 -16.08 5.47 14.18
C LYS A 109 -16.16 6.65 15.15
N LYS A 110 -16.73 6.44 16.34
CA LYS A 110 -16.80 7.46 17.40
C LYS A 110 -15.42 7.80 17.99
N MET A 111 -14.57 6.78 18.19
CA MET A 111 -13.21 6.95 18.71
C MET A 111 -12.28 7.67 17.71
N GLY A 112 -12.51 7.46 16.42
CA GLY A 112 -11.68 7.97 15.31
C GLY A 112 -10.33 7.26 15.17
N ILE A 113 -9.65 6.96 16.28
CA ILE A 113 -8.38 6.22 16.29
C ILE A 113 -8.33 5.18 17.40
N TYR A 114 -7.99 3.95 17.03
CA TYR A 114 -7.70 2.86 17.94
C TYR A 114 -6.19 2.59 17.93
N LYS A 115 -5.58 2.38 19.10
CA LYS A 115 -4.13 2.19 19.25
C LYS A 115 -3.82 0.97 20.12
N ARG A 116 -2.76 0.23 19.77
CA ARG A 116 -2.21 -0.87 20.56
C ARG A 116 -0.69 -0.82 20.56
N LYS A 117 -0.10 -0.93 21.74
CA LYS A 117 1.36 -1.12 21.87
C LYS A 117 1.71 -2.57 21.59
N ASP A 118 2.85 -2.81 20.95
CA ASP A 118 3.43 -4.15 20.87
C ASP A 118 3.76 -4.63 22.30
N PRO A 119 3.17 -5.74 22.78
CA PRO A 119 3.48 -6.28 24.10
C PRO A 119 4.95 -6.72 24.24
N ASN A 120 5.63 -7.04 23.13
CA ASN A 120 7.03 -7.45 23.11
C ASN A 120 8.01 -6.26 23.02
N GLY A 121 7.49 -5.02 22.93
CA GLY A 121 8.29 -3.81 22.92
C GLY A 121 9.01 -3.57 21.59
N HIS A 122 10.27 -3.16 21.64
CA HIS A 122 11.02 -2.77 20.45
C HIS A 122 11.61 -3.98 19.74
N PHE A 123 11.33 -4.10 18.45
CA PHE A 123 11.97 -5.09 17.61
C PHE A 123 13.37 -4.63 17.18
N VAL A 124 14.39 -5.43 17.47
CA VAL A 124 15.77 -5.19 17.01
C VAL A 124 16.03 -6.07 15.78
N ALA A 125 16.07 -5.44 14.61
CA ALA A 125 16.37 -6.12 13.36
C ALA A 125 17.72 -6.86 13.43
N TYR A 126 17.78 -8.07 12.85
CA TYR A 126 18.96 -8.92 12.78
C TYR A 126 19.57 -9.36 14.13
N LYS A 127 18.90 -9.13 15.28
CA LYS A 127 19.40 -9.55 16.59
C LYS A 127 19.80 -11.03 16.63
N LYS A 128 18.92 -11.92 16.16
CA LYS A 128 19.18 -13.36 16.13
C LYS A 128 20.37 -13.74 15.24
N PHE A 129 20.50 -13.13 14.07
CA PHE A 129 21.65 -13.36 13.18
C PHE A 129 22.95 -12.86 13.82
N ARG A 130 22.92 -11.74 14.54
CA ARG A 130 24.09 -11.24 15.28
C ARG A 130 24.47 -12.16 16.44
N GLU A 131 23.49 -12.72 17.15
CA GLU A 131 23.70 -13.61 18.30
C GLU A 131 24.21 -14.99 17.86
N ASP A 132 23.60 -15.58 16.83
CA ASP A 132 24.02 -16.85 16.25
C ASP A 132 23.73 -16.90 14.73
N PRO A 133 24.73 -16.56 13.89
CA PRO A 133 24.56 -16.52 12.44
C PRO A 133 24.49 -17.92 11.80
N GLN A 134 24.94 -18.97 12.48
CA GLN A 134 24.86 -20.34 11.96
C GLN A 134 23.46 -20.92 12.16
N ALA A 135 22.85 -20.66 13.32
CA ALA A 135 21.47 -21.07 13.59
C ALA A 135 20.43 -20.17 12.89
N ASN A 136 20.78 -18.92 12.57
CA ASN A 136 19.88 -17.94 11.96
C ASN A 136 20.46 -17.32 10.68
N PRO A 137 20.81 -18.12 9.66
CA PRO A 137 21.49 -17.61 8.47
C PRO A 137 20.59 -16.66 7.66
N LEU A 138 21.22 -15.73 6.94
CA LEU A 138 20.53 -14.89 5.96
C LEU A 138 20.12 -15.72 4.73
N LYS A 139 19.22 -15.18 3.91
CA LYS A 139 18.75 -15.82 2.66
C LYS A 139 19.74 -15.72 1.49
N THR A 140 21.00 -15.39 1.78
CA THR A 140 22.08 -15.32 0.79
C THR A 140 22.69 -16.71 0.57
N PRO A 141 23.36 -16.97 -0.56
CA PRO A 141 24.04 -18.25 -0.81
C PRO A 141 25.00 -18.68 0.32
N SER A 142 25.75 -17.73 0.88
CA SER A 142 26.66 -17.99 2.00
C SER A 142 26.01 -18.02 3.39
N GLY A 143 24.73 -17.67 3.50
CA GLY A 143 24.04 -17.44 4.78
C GLY A 143 24.51 -16.18 5.53
N LYS A 144 25.37 -15.35 4.93
CA LYS A 144 26.00 -14.16 5.53
C LYS A 144 25.70 -12.89 4.72
N ILE A 145 26.13 -11.75 5.24
CA ILE A 145 26.17 -10.51 4.46
C ILE A 145 27.27 -10.67 3.40
N GLU A 146 26.88 -10.68 2.12
CA GLU A 146 27.81 -10.80 1.00
C GLU A 146 28.24 -9.41 0.53
N ILE A 147 29.46 -9.01 0.91
CA ILE A 147 30.09 -7.79 0.37
C ILE A 147 30.37 -7.96 -1.13
N TYR A 148 30.79 -9.16 -1.52
CA TYR A 148 30.91 -9.61 -2.90
C TYR A 148 29.80 -10.63 -3.19
N SER A 149 28.91 -10.30 -4.12
CA SER A 149 27.78 -11.16 -4.49
C SER A 149 28.21 -12.21 -5.50
N SER A 150 28.34 -13.45 -5.03
CA SER A 150 28.63 -14.62 -5.87
C SER A 150 27.60 -14.79 -7.01
N LYS A 151 26.33 -14.47 -6.72
CA LYS A 151 25.24 -14.53 -7.69
C LYS A 151 25.42 -13.48 -8.80
N LEU A 152 25.77 -12.24 -8.45
CA LEU A 152 26.03 -11.20 -9.44
C LEU A 152 27.29 -11.50 -10.25
N ALA A 153 28.33 -12.08 -9.62
CA ALA A 153 29.53 -12.50 -10.33
C ALA A 153 29.24 -13.56 -11.39
N HIS A 154 28.40 -14.55 -11.05
CA HIS A 154 27.98 -15.57 -12.00
C HIS A 154 27.22 -14.98 -13.18
N ILE A 155 26.25 -14.08 -12.91
CA ILE A 155 25.49 -13.37 -13.96
C ILE A 155 26.46 -12.59 -14.87
N ALA A 156 27.35 -11.80 -14.27
CA ALA A 156 28.33 -11.01 -15.01
C ALA A 156 29.25 -11.86 -15.90
N SER A 157 29.55 -13.10 -15.50
CA SER A 157 30.40 -14.01 -16.28
C SER A 157 29.65 -14.81 -17.36
N THR A 158 28.33 -14.90 -17.29
CA THR A 158 27.56 -15.83 -18.13
C THR A 158 26.59 -15.15 -19.07
N TRP A 159 26.21 -13.91 -18.80
CA TRP A 159 25.27 -13.17 -19.63
C TRP A 159 26.02 -12.33 -20.68
N GLU A 160 25.45 -12.26 -21.88
CA GLU A 160 25.86 -11.25 -22.87
C GLU A 160 25.16 -9.93 -22.53
N LEU A 161 25.95 -8.87 -22.33
CA LEU A 161 25.46 -7.54 -21.95
C LEU A 161 25.60 -6.57 -23.13
N ALA A 162 24.74 -5.56 -23.19
CA ALA A 162 24.85 -4.50 -24.19
C ALA A 162 26.09 -3.65 -23.93
N GLU A 163 26.57 -2.95 -24.97
CA GLU A 163 27.73 -2.08 -24.84
C GLU A 163 27.47 -0.97 -23.81
N GLY A 164 28.32 -0.89 -22.79
CA GLY A 164 28.20 0.06 -21.69
C GLY A 164 27.50 -0.48 -20.43
N ASP A 165 26.80 -1.61 -20.53
CA ASP A 165 26.16 -2.24 -19.36
C ASP A 165 27.16 -3.07 -18.56
N VAL A 166 27.19 -2.87 -17.25
CA VAL A 166 28.08 -3.59 -16.33
C VAL A 166 27.28 -4.12 -15.14
N ILE A 167 27.49 -5.39 -14.82
CA ILE A 167 26.99 -6.00 -13.58
C ILE A 167 28.18 -6.21 -12.66
N SER A 168 28.30 -5.37 -11.63
CA SER A 168 29.35 -5.50 -10.62
C SER A 168 28.91 -6.43 -9.50
N PRO A 169 29.74 -7.41 -9.10
CA PRO A 169 29.50 -8.20 -7.89
C PRO A 169 29.81 -7.42 -6.60
N LEU A 170 30.40 -6.24 -6.71
CA LEU A 170 30.64 -5.32 -5.61
C LEU A 170 29.68 -4.13 -5.71
N ALA A 171 29.47 -3.45 -4.59
CA ALA A 171 28.77 -2.18 -4.59
C ALA A 171 29.68 -1.12 -5.23
N ASP A 172 29.35 -0.69 -6.44
CA ASP A 172 30.03 0.41 -7.12
C ASP A 172 29.37 1.73 -6.70
N LEU A 173 30.18 2.67 -6.19
CA LEU A 173 29.74 4.04 -5.98
C LEU A 173 30.02 4.81 -7.26
N TYR A 174 28.99 5.40 -7.88
CA TYR A 174 29.15 6.30 -9.01
C TYR A 174 29.06 7.75 -8.51
N PRO A 175 30.19 8.42 -8.19
CA PRO A 175 30.19 9.73 -7.53
C PRO A 175 29.70 10.91 -8.39
N HIS A 176 29.20 10.65 -9.61
CA HIS A 176 28.88 11.70 -10.61
C HIS A 176 27.50 11.54 -11.27
N LEU A 177 26.55 10.89 -10.58
CA LEU A 177 25.13 10.98 -10.88
C LEU A 177 24.42 11.86 -9.85
#